data_AF-A0A921I230-F1
#
_entry.id   AF-A0A921I230-F1
#
_cell.length_a   1.000
_cell.length_b   1.000
_cell.length_c   1.000
_cell.angle_alpha   90.00
_cell.angle_beta   90.00
_cell.angle_gamma   90.00
#
_symmetry.space_group_name_H-M   'P 1'
#
loop_
_entity.id
_entity.type
_entity.pdbx_description
1 polymer ?
#
loop_
_entity_poly.entity_id
_entity_poly.type
_entity_poly.pdbx_seq_one_letter_code
_entity_poly.pdbx_strand_id
1 'polypeptide(L)' 'MKKMDENKNSDSGIAIGISLGLVFGLLTDNLALGLALGVAFGCVISGKKE' A
#
# COMPACT_ATOMS: atom_id res chain seq x y z
N MET A 1 -13.64 15.75 -14.80
CA MET A 1 -13.91 14.69 -13.80
C MET A 1 -12.68 14.52 -12.93
N LYS A 2 -12.89 14.62 -11.60
CA LYS A 2 -12.02 14.29 -10.45
C LYS A 2 -10.53 14.67 -10.54
N LYS A 3 -10.20 15.83 -9.92
CA LYS A 3 -8.84 16.14 -9.47
C LYS A 3 -8.37 15.03 -8.52
N MET A 4 -7.19 14.48 -8.75
CA MET A 4 -6.50 13.67 -7.75
C MET A 4 -5.26 14.47 -7.35
N ASP A 5 -5.48 15.30 -6.33
CA ASP A 5 -4.44 16.00 -5.59
C ASP A 5 -3.77 14.97 -4.69
N GLU A 6 -2.49 14.68 -4.91
CA GLU A 6 -1.70 13.90 -3.97
C GLU A 6 -0.47 14.69 -3.52
N ASN A 7 -0.73 15.81 -2.84
CA ASN A 7 0.22 16.37 -1.88
C ASN A 7 0.27 15.49 -0.62
N LYS A 8 1.03 14.39 -0.60
CA LYS A 8 1.38 13.69 0.66
C LYS A 8 2.77 13.08 0.64
N ASN A 9 3.77 13.91 0.88
CA ASN A 9 5.18 13.56 1.01
C ASN A 9 5.52 12.65 2.23
N SER A 10 4.59 11.89 2.84
CA SER A 10 4.92 11.03 4.01
C SER A 10 4.04 9.79 4.16
N ASP A 11 2.82 9.78 3.61
CA ASP A 11 1.87 8.66 3.71
C ASP A 11 1.81 7.77 2.46
N SER A 12 2.57 8.09 1.42
CA SER A 12 2.54 7.33 0.15
C SER A 12 2.96 5.87 0.30
N GLY A 13 3.83 5.54 1.27
CA GLY A 13 4.33 4.17 1.46
C GLY A 13 3.23 3.18 1.81
N ILE A 14 2.36 3.53 2.77
CA ILE A 14 1.23 2.67 3.19
C ILE A 14 0.18 2.59 2.07
N ALA A 15 -0.11 3.70 1.39
CA ALA A 15 -1.07 3.69 0.28
C ALA A 15 -0.62 2.76 -0.86
N ILE A 16 0.66 2.83 -1.25
CA ILE A 16 1.25 1.94 -2.24
C ILE A 16 1.23 0.49 -1.75
N GLY A 17 1.60 0.25 -0.48
CA GLY A 17 1.59 -1.09 0.11
C GLY A 17 0.20 -1.73 0.13
N ILE A 18 -0.83 -1.00 0.55
CA ILE A 18 -2.23 -1.46 0.54
C ILE A 18 -2.68 -1.76 -0.89
N SER A 19 -2.41 -0.87 -1.85
CA SER A 19 -2.83 -1.06 -3.24
C SER A 19 -2.15 -2.29 -3.87
N LEU A 20 -0.85 -2.49 -3.63
CA LEU A 20 -0.13 -3.69 -4.09
C LEU A 20 -0.66 -4.95 -3.40
N GLY A 21 -0.86 -4.90 -2.08
CA GLY A 21 -1.33 -6.03 -1.29
C GLY A 21 -2.73 -6.49 -1.66
N LEU A 22 -3.63 -5.55 -1.99
CA LEU A 22 -4.96 -5.86 -2.49
C LEU A 22 -4.89 -6.58 -3.85
N VAL A 23 -4.10 -6.07 -4.80
CA VAL A 23 -3.95 -6.72 -6.11
C VAL A 23 -3.35 -8.12 -5.96
N PHE A 24 -2.30 -8.26 -5.15
CA PHE A 24 -1.64 -9.55 -4.93
C PHE A 24 -2.54 -10.53 -4.17
N GLY A 25 -3.29 -10.05 -3.18
CA GLY A 25 -4.25 -10.84 -2.41
C GLY A 25 -5.42 -11.36 -3.24
N LEU A 26 -5.91 -10.54 -4.17
CA LEU A 26 -6.94 -10.97 -5.13
C LEU A 26 -6.39 -11.98 -6.14
N LEU A 27 -5.16 -11.80 -6.62
CA LEU A 27 -4.52 -12.74 -7.55
C LEU A 27 -4.24 -14.12 -6.94
N THR A 28 -3.96 -14.17 -5.64
CA THR A 28 -3.62 -15.41 -4.93
C THR A 28 -4.85 -16.08 -4.30
N ASP A 29 -6.06 -15.53 -4.53
CA ASP A 29 -7.31 -15.91 -3.83
C ASP A 29 -7.17 -15.90 -2.29
N ASN A 30 -6.20 -15.11 -1.80
CA ASN A 30 -5.83 -15.05 -0.40
C ASN A 30 -5.59 -13.60 0.01
N LEU A 31 -6.70 -12.87 0.09
CA LEU A 31 -6.72 -11.45 0.39
C LEU A 31 -6.05 -11.12 1.73
N ALA A 32 -6.19 -12.00 2.73
CA ALA A 32 -5.57 -11.83 4.03
C ALA A 32 -4.04 -11.80 3.93
N LEU A 33 -3.47 -12.70 3.11
CA LEU A 33 -2.03 -12.81 2.92
C LEU A 33 -1.48 -11.65 2.08
N GLY A 34 -2.19 -11.27 1.03
CA GLY A 34 -1.85 -10.09 0.22
C GLY A 34 -1.92 -8.78 1.01
N LEU A 35 -2.97 -8.58 1.80
CA LEU A 35 -3.13 -7.37 2.62
C LEU A 35 -2.09 -7.33 3.76
N ALA A 36 -1.81 -8.45 4.41
CA ALA A 36 -0.79 -8.54 5.46
C ALA A 36 0.61 -8.19 4.91
N LEU A 37 0.96 -8.72 3.73
CA LEU A 37 2.20 -8.35 3.05
C LEU A 37 2.19 -6.89 2.60
N GLY A 38 1.10 -6.42 2.02
CA GLY A 38 0.94 -5.04 1.57
C GLY A 38 1.09 -4.02 2.70
N VAL A 39 0.49 -4.27 3.85
CA VAL A 39 0.65 -3.45 5.06
C VAL A 39 2.07 -3.54 5.60
N ALA A 40 2.67 -4.73 5.66
CA ALA A 40 4.04 -4.91 6.15
C ALA A 40 5.05 -4.14 5.27
N PHE A 41 4.97 -4.29 3.94
CA PHE A 41 5.81 -3.54 3.00
C PHE A 41 5.51 -2.05 3.02
N GLY A 42 4.23 -1.67 3.07
CA GLY A 42 3.82 -0.28 3.15
C GLY A 42 4.34 0.42 4.41
N CYS A 43 4.31 -0.27 5.55
CA CYS A 43 4.83 0.25 6.82
C CYS A 43 6.36 0.35 6.82
N VAL A 44 7.06 -0.63 6.23
CA VAL A 44 8.53 -0.57 6.04
C VAL A 44 8.93 0.60 5.13
N ILE A 45 8.22 0.81 4.03
CA ILE A 45 8.52 1.88 3.06
C ILE A 45 8.14 3.25 3.64
N SER A 46 7.03 3.34 4.37
CA SER A 46 6.57 4.57 4.99
C SER A 46 7.36 4.95 6.26
N GLY A 47 7.84 3.95 6.99
CA GLY A 47 8.71 4.14 8.17
C GLY A 47 10.14 4.48 7.80
N LYS A 48 10.56 4.26 6.55
CA LYS A 48 11.90 4.58 6.04
C LYS A 48 11.99 6.02 5.54
N LYS A 49 11.56 6.96 6.38
CA LYS A 49 11.76 8.40 6.20
C LYS A 49 12.84 8.88 7.17
N GLU A 50 14.06 8.39 6.95
CA GLU A 50 15.31 8.95 7.50
C GLU A 50 16.21 9.36 6.33
#